data_AF-A0A1I1M1X9-F1
#
_entry.id   AF-A0A1I1M1X9-F1
#
_cell.length_a   1.000
_cell.length_b   1.000
_cell.length_c   1.000
_cell.angle_alpha   90.00
_cell.angle_beta   90.00
_cell.angle_gamma   90.00
#
_symmetry.space_group_name_H-M   'P 1'
#
loop_
_entity.id
_entity.type
_entity.pdbx_description
1 polymer ?
#
loop_
_entity_poly.entity_id
_entity_poly.type
_entity_poly.pdbx_seq_one_letter_code
_entity_poly.pdbx_strand_id
1 'polypeptide(L)'
;MVLGADIISIMSNSPFKNRYAVVDDVMNKFLNRDKDRTPDLFLYALTFLHTLGSIEKKGYKIKLVKKENEESQISLFDNDVN
;
A
#
# COMPACT_ATOMS: atom_id res chain seq x y z
N MET A 1 -6.03 -12.25 9.28
CA MET A 1 -6.12 -11.49 8.01
C MET A 1 -5.62 -10.07 8.28
N VAL A 2 -4.66 -9.54 7.52
CA VAL A 2 -4.08 -8.19 7.77
C VAL A 2 -4.56 -7.23 6.67
N LEU A 3 -5.57 -6.41 6.97
CA LEU A 3 -6.32 -5.61 5.99
C LEU A 3 -5.43 -4.66 5.16
N GLY A 4 -4.45 -4.01 5.79
CA GLY A 4 -3.53 -3.10 5.11
C GLY A 4 -2.66 -3.82 4.07
N ALA A 5 -2.21 -5.05 4.37
CA ALA A 5 -1.43 -5.86 3.44
C ALA A 5 -2.25 -6.22 2.19
N ASP A 6 -3.57 -6.37 2.33
CA ASP A 6 -4.44 -6.63 1.18
C ASP A 6 -4.53 -5.45 0.23
N ILE A 7 -4.69 -4.23 0.76
CA ILE A 7 -4.70 -2.99 -0.04
C ILE A 7 -3.35 -2.82 -0.74
N ILE A 8 -2.24 -3.01 -0.02
CA ILE A 8 -0.89 -2.96 -0.62
C ILE A 8 -0.76 -3.99 -1.75
N SER A 9 -1.22 -5.21 -1.52
CA SER A 9 -1.20 -6.28 -2.52
C SER A 9 -2.05 -5.94 -3.75
N ILE A 10 -3.25 -5.37 -3.57
CA ILE A 10 -4.12 -4.92 -4.67
C ILE A 10 -3.41 -3.82 -5.48
N MET A 11 -2.86 -2.81 -4.81
CA MET A 11 -2.25 -1.65 -5.46
C MET A 11 -0.86 -1.93 -6.06
N SER A 12 -0.16 -2.97 -5.58
CA SER A 12 1.15 -3.40 -6.12
C SER A 12 1.03 -4.15 -7.46
N ASN A 13 -0.18 -4.59 -7.81
CA ASN A 13 -0.47 -5.35 -9.01
C ASN A 13 -1.06 -4.47 -10.13
N SER A 14 -1.01 -4.97 -11.37
CA SER A 14 -1.70 -4.33 -12.50
C SER A 14 -3.22 -4.29 -12.25
N PRO A 15 -3.94 -3.20 -12.61
CA PRO A 15 -3.50 -2.01 -13.35
C PRO A 15 -2.99 -0.84 -12.48
N PHE A 16 -2.89 -1.03 -11.17
CA PHE A 16 -2.65 0.06 -10.21
C PHE A 16 -1.17 0.30 -9.90
N LYS A 17 -0.30 -0.67 -10.22
CA LYS A 17 1.14 -0.60 -9.97
C LYS A 17 1.75 0.72 -10.44
N ASN A 18 2.39 1.44 -9.52
CA ASN A 18 3.05 2.75 -9.73
C ASN A 18 2.12 3.85 -10.30
N ARG A 19 0.80 3.73 -10.17
CA ARG A 19 -0.17 4.69 -10.72
C ARG A 19 -1.16 5.14 -9.65
N TYR A 20 -1.74 6.31 -9.88
CA TYR A 20 -2.87 6.79 -9.10
C TYR A 20 -4.12 6.01 -9.49
N ALA A 21 -4.59 5.15 -8.58
CA ALA A 21 -5.80 4.37 -8.71
C ALA A 21 -7.00 5.12 -8.10
N VAL A 22 -8.17 4.99 -8.72
CA VAL A 22 -9.42 5.50 -8.14
C VAL A 22 -9.72 4.71 -6.87
N VAL A 23 -10.05 5.41 -5.78
CA VAL A 23 -10.31 4.76 -4.48
C VAL A 23 -11.39 3.68 -4.59
N ASP A 24 -12.46 3.96 -5.34
CA ASP A 24 -13.57 3.02 -5.55
C ASP A 24 -13.13 1.73 -6.24
N ASP A 25 -12.22 1.80 -7.22
CA ASP A 25 -11.69 0.61 -7.89
C ASP A 25 -10.91 -0.28 -6.92
N VAL A 26 -10.14 0.34 -6.02
CA VAL A 26 -9.37 -0.38 -4.99
C VAL A 26 -10.32 -0.99 -3.95
N MET A 27 -11.35 -0.24 -3.53
CA MET A 27 -12.38 -0.71 -2.61
C MET A 27 -13.13 -1.91 -3.17
N ASN A 28 -13.58 -1.84 -4.42
CA ASN A 28 -14.28 -2.95 -5.08
C ASN A 28 -13.42 -4.22 -5.12
N LYS A 29 -12.12 -4.10 -5.44
CA LYS A 29 -11.21 -5.25 -5.38
C LYS A 29 -10.98 -5.77 -3.96
N PHE A 30 -10.98 -4.89 -2.96
CA PHE A 30 -10.86 -5.27 -1.56
C PHE A 30 -12.08 -6.05 -1.08
N LEU A 31 -13.29 -5.57 -1.40
CA LEU A 31 -14.56 -6.21 -1.04
C LEU A 31 -14.72 -7.58 -1.71
N ASN A 32 -14.28 -7.71 -2.97
CA ASN A 32 -14.37 -8.99 -3.70
C ASN A 32 -13.36 -10.05 -3.26
N ARG A 33 -12.43 -9.74 -2.34
CA ARG A 33 -11.38 -10.66 -1.91
C ARG A 33 -11.87 -11.67 -0.87
N ASP A 34 -12.84 -11.28 -0.05
CA ASP A 34 -13.40 -12.09 1.04
C ASP A 34 -14.81 -11.60 1.37
N LYS A 35 -15.70 -12.53 1.76
CA LYS A 35 -17.12 -12.29 2.05
C LYS A 35 -17.33 -11.42 3.28
N ASP A 36 -16.39 -11.45 4.22
CA ASP A 36 -16.46 -10.70 5.47
C ASP A 36 -15.90 -9.27 5.32
N ARG A 37 -15.55 -8.86 4.08
CA ARG A 37 -15.04 -7.52 3.79
C ARG A 37 -16.17 -6.53 3.71
N THR A 38 -16.02 -5.46 4.46
CA THR A 38 -16.97 -4.37 4.50
C THR A 38 -16.29 -3.03 4.17
N PRO A 39 -17.06 -2.02 3.72
CA PRO A 39 -16.51 -0.71 3.40
C PRO A 39 -15.82 -0.02 4.59
N ASP A 40 -16.29 -0.23 5.81
CA ASP A 40 -15.67 0.32 7.03
C ASP A 40 -14.27 -0.28 7.28
N LEU A 41 -14.10 -1.59 7.07
CA LEU A 41 -12.78 -2.23 7.15
C LEU A 41 -11.81 -1.68 6.10
N PHE A 42 -12.30 -1.37 4.90
CA PHE A 42 -11.51 -0.72 3.86
C PHE A 42 -11.07 0.69 4.30
N LEU A 43 -12.01 1.51 4.77
CA LEU A 43 -11.72 2.88 5.21
C LEU A 43 -10.76 2.91 6.40
N TYR A 44 -10.90 1.98 7.36
CA TYR A 44 -9.98 1.85 8.48
C TYR A 44 -8.55 1.54 8.00
N ALA A 45 -8.40 0.53 7.15
CA ALA A 45 -7.10 0.15 6.60
C ALA A 45 -6.49 1.24 5.72
N LEU A 46 -7.30 1.93 4.92
CA LEU A 46 -6.87 3.03 4.06
C LEU A 46 -6.37 4.21 4.89
N THR A 47 -7.13 4.60 5.92
CA THR A 47 -6.75 5.66 6.87
C THR A 47 -5.44 5.32 7.57
N PHE A 48 -5.30 4.08 8.02
CA PHE A 48 -4.08 3.59 8.65
C PHE A 48 -2.86 3.72 7.71
N LEU A 49 -2.98 3.24 6.45
CA LEU A 49 -1.90 3.34 5.47
C LEU A 49 -1.53 4.79 5.13
N HIS A 50 -2.51 5.69 5.08
CA HIS A 50 -2.27 7.12 4.86
C HIS A 50 -1.51 7.73 6.04
N THR A 51 -1.92 7.44 7.27
CA THR A 51 -1.24 7.91 8.49
C THR A 51 0.21 7.43 8.57
N LEU A 52 0.50 6.21 8.10
CA LEU A 52 1.86 5.68 7.99
C LEU A 52 2.68 6.27 6.82
N GLY A 53 2.08 7.09 5.96
CA GLY A 53 2.72 7.61 4.75
C GLY A 53 2.99 6.53 3.69
N SER A 54 2.30 5.38 3.76
CA SER A 54 2.43 4.29 2.79
C SER A 54 1.64 4.54 1.49
N ILE A 55 0.68 5.45 1.52
CA ILE A 55 -0.09 5.88 0.34
C ILE A 55 -0.12 7.40 0.24
N GLU A 56 -0.05 7.88 -1.00
CA GLU A 56 -0.26 9.28 -1.37
C GLU A 56 -1.67 9.47 -1.95
N LYS A 57 -2.31 10.60 -1.66
CA LYS A 57 -3.64 10.96 -2.17
C LYS A 57 -3.53 12.12 -3.16
N LYS A 58 -4.22 12.00 -4.30
CA LYS A 58 -4.43 13.08 -5.27
C LYS A 58 -5.91 13.12 -5.70
N GLY A 59 -6.66 14.07 -5.15
CA GLY A 59 -8.12 14.12 -5.33
C GLY A 59 -8.79 12.85 -4.80
N TYR A 60 -9.54 12.17 -5.66
CA TYR A 60 -10.23 10.90 -5.37
C TYR A 60 -9.37 9.65 -5.71
N LYS A 61 -8.06 9.84 -5.94
CA LYS A 61 -7.13 8.78 -6.30
C LYS A 61 -6.05 8.58 -5.24
N ILE A 62 -5.56 7.35 -5.13
CA ILE A 62 -4.50 6.92 -4.22
C ILE A 62 -3.40 6.18 -4.97
N LYS A 63 -2.16 6.27 -4.50
CA LYS A 63 -1.01 5.52 -5.03
C LYS A 63 -0.14 5.04 -3.88
N LEU A 64 0.49 3.87 -4.02
CA LEU A 64 1.49 3.41 -3.06
C LEU A 64 2.72 4.28 -3.16
N VAL A 65 3.19 4.76 -2.02
CA VAL A 65 4.49 5.43 -1.91
C VAL A 65 5.55 4.34 -1.99
N LYS A 66 6.31 4.31 -3.07
CA LYS A 66 7.61 3.63 -3.04
C LYS A 66 8.57 4.57 -2.33
N LYS A 67 9.14 4.13 -1.22
CA LYS A 67 10.41 4.71 -0.79
C LYS A 67 11.43 4.32 -1.85
N GLU A 68 11.73 5.25 -2.75
CA GLU A 68 12.96 5.22 -3.54
C GLU A 68 14.11 5.50 -2.58
N ASN A 69 14.37 4.57 -1.65
CA ASN A 69 15.66 4.51 -1.00
C ASN A 69 16.52 3.59 -1.87
N GLU A 70 17.13 4.19 -2.89
CA GLU A 70 18.51 3.91 -3.29
C GLU A 70 19.50 4.29 -2.17
N GLU A 71 19.15 4.02 -0.91
CA GLU A 71 20.09 3.95 0.18
C GLU A 71 20.22 2.45 0.42
N SER A 72 21.21 1.86 -0.23
CA SER A 72 21.77 0.57 0.17
C SER A 72 21.79 0.56 1.69
N GLN A 73 20.96 -0.31 2.28
CA GLN A 73 20.97 -0.54 3.71
C GLN A 73 22.41 -0.94 4.04
N ILE A 74 23.20 -0.02 4.62
CA ILE A 74 24.58 -0.31 5.00
C ILE A 74 24.46 -1.39 6.07
N SER A 75 24.80 -2.62 5.70
CA SER A 75 24.89 -3.73 6.61
C SER A 75 25.91 -3.33 7.67
N LEU A 76 25.45 -3.27 8.93
CA LEU A 76 26.31 -3.00 10.09
C LEU A 76 27.41 -4.06 10.28
N PHE A 77 27.34 -5.17 9.52
CA PHE A 77 28.27 -6.29 9.56
C PHE A 77 29.27 -6.31 8.39
N ASP A 78 29.17 -5.37 7.45
CA ASP A 78 30.06 -5.33 6.28
C ASP A 78 31.38 -4.58 6.55
N ASN A 79 31.56 -4.02 7.75
CA ASN A 79 32.74 -3.20 8.11
C ASN A 79 33.92 -3.98 8.74
N ASP A 80 33.86 -5.31 8.81
CA ASP A 80 34.91 -6.12 9.44
C ASP A 80 35.75 -6.91 8.42
N VAL A 81 36.35 -6.25 7.40
CA VAL A 81 37.53 -6.80 6.71
C VAL A 81 38.44 -5.69 6.19
N ASN A 82 39.44 -5.31 6.98
CA ASN A 82 40.81 -5.01 6.53
C ASN A 82 41.76 -4.96 7.72
#